data_AF-A0A528TE91-F1
#
_entry.id   AF-A0A528TE91-F1
#
_cell.length_a   1.000
_cell.length_b   1.000
_cell.length_c   1.000
_cell.angle_alpha   90.00
_cell.angle_beta   90.00
_cell.angle_gamma   90.00
#
_symmetry.space_group_name_H-M   'P 1'
#
loop_
_entity.id
_entity.type
_entity.pdbx_description
1 polymer ?
#
loop_
_entity_poly.entity_id
_entity_poly.type
_entity_poly.pdbx_seq_one_letter_code
_entity_poly.pdbx_strand_id
1 'polypeptide(L)' 'QQLWHWMYVRGVSDFAHMFNISKDLRAELDKHFTVARPEIVEEQISSDGTRKWLFRFPPRGAGRPVEIE' A
#
# COMPACT_ATOMS: atom_id res chain seq x y z
N GLN A 1 -1.90 -18.07 -2.54
CA GLN A 1 -2.20 -18.08 -1.09
C GLN A 1 -1.13 -17.37 -0.24
N GLN A 2 0.17 -17.69 -0.40
CA GLN A 2 1.25 -17.11 0.43
C GLN A 2 1.35 -15.58 0.33
N LEU A 3 1.37 -15.02 -0.89
CA LEU A 3 1.38 -13.56 -1.12
C LEU A 3 0.19 -12.85 -0.46
N TRP A 4 -1.02 -13.39 -0.64
CA TRP A 4 -2.24 -12.83 -0.05
C TRP A 4 -2.16 -12.74 1.47
N HIS A 5 -1.64 -13.78 2.11
CA HIS A 5 -1.45 -13.79 3.56
C HIS A 5 -0.47 -12.69 4.03
N TRP A 6 0.63 -12.47 3.30
CA TRP A 6 1.56 -11.39 3.63
C TRP A 6 0.94 -10.00 3.47
N MET A 7 0.22 -9.76 2.39
CA MET A 7 -0.35 -8.45 2.10
C MET A 7 -1.53 -8.10 3.00
N TYR A 8 -2.48 -9.02 3.18
CA TYR A 8 -3.76 -8.72 3.84
C TYR A 8 -3.85 -9.17 5.30
N VAL A 9 -3.14 -10.24 5.69
CA VAL A 9 -3.17 -10.72 7.08
C VAL A 9 -2.03 -10.10 7.88
N ARG A 10 -0.82 -10.06 7.30
CA ARG A 10 0.37 -9.51 7.98
C ARG A 10 0.62 -8.04 7.67
N GLY A 11 -0.07 -7.48 6.68
CA GLY A 11 0.06 -6.07 6.32
C GLY A 11 1.44 -5.68 5.80
N VAL A 12 2.21 -6.62 5.26
CA VAL A 12 3.56 -6.37 4.73
C VAL A 12 3.47 -5.72 3.35
N SER A 13 4.15 -4.60 3.17
CA SER A 13 4.20 -3.81 1.93
C SER A 13 5.51 -3.96 1.14
N ASP A 14 6.42 -4.82 1.59
CA ASP A 14 7.74 -5.05 0.97
C ASP A 14 7.96 -6.55 0.73
N PHE A 15 8.25 -6.90 -0.52
CA PHE A 15 8.47 -8.29 -0.93
C PHE A 15 9.67 -8.93 -0.24
N ALA A 16 10.70 -8.17 0.16
CA ALA A 16 11.88 -8.69 0.84
C ALA A 16 11.54 -9.42 2.15
N HIS A 17 10.51 -8.94 2.86
CA HIS A 17 10.05 -9.51 4.13
C HIS A 17 9.23 -10.80 3.98
N MET A 18 8.89 -11.22 2.76
CA MET A 18 8.08 -12.41 2.50
C MET A 18 8.94 -13.69 2.51
N PHE A 19 9.48 -14.05 3.67
CA PHE A 19 10.51 -15.08 3.81
C PHE A 19 10.15 -16.50 3.33
N ASN A 20 8.85 -16.82 3.22
CA ASN A 20 8.38 -18.11 2.71
C ASN A 20 8.22 -18.14 1.18
N ILE A 21 8.68 -17.09 0.48
CA ILE A 21 8.73 -16.98 -0.98
C ILE A 21 10.19 -17.10 -1.43
N SER A 22 10.42 -17.77 -2.57
CA SER A 22 11.77 -17.92 -3.12
C SER A 22 12.42 -16.55 -3.36
N LYS A 23 13.75 -16.51 -3.27
CA LYS A 23 14.51 -15.26 -3.47
C LYS A 23 14.31 -14.71 -4.89
N ASP A 24 14.36 -15.58 -5.88
CA ASP A 24 14.22 -15.19 -7.30
C ASP A 24 12.83 -14.59 -7.58
N LEU A 25 11.77 -15.20 -7.04
CA LEU A 25 10.41 -14.65 -7.21
C LEU A 25 10.24 -13.32 -6.48
N ARG A 26 10.83 -13.15 -5.29
CA ARG A 26 10.82 -11.85 -4.60
C ARG A 26 11.54 -10.78 -5.40
N ALA A 27 12.68 -11.10 -6.01
CA ALA A 27 13.43 -10.16 -6.83
C ALA A 27 12.65 -9.75 -8.09
N GLU A 28 12.01 -10.70 -8.78
CA GLU A 28 11.17 -10.41 -9.94
C GLU A 28 9.96 -9.55 -9.56
N LEU A 29 9.29 -9.86 -8.44
CA LEU A 29 8.16 -9.06 -7.97
C LEU A 29 8.56 -7.64 -7.59
N ASP A 30 9.68 -7.47 -6.89
CA ASP A 30 10.19 -6.16 -6.47
C ASP A 30 10.60 -5.28 -7.66
N LYS A 31 11.14 -5.90 -8.71
CA LYS A 31 11.51 -5.21 -9.95
C LYS A 31 10.30 -4.71 -10.74
N HIS A 32 9.19 -5.44 -10.71
CA HIS A 32 8.05 -5.20 -11.59
C HIS A 32 6.84 -4.57 -10.90
N PHE A 33 6.72 -4.68 -9.57
CA PHE A 33 5.53 -4.29 -8.83
C PHE A 33 5.88 -3.58 -7.52
N THR A 34 4.93 -2.78 -7.04
CA THR A 34 5.02 -2.11 -5.72
C THR A 34 3.75 -2.38 -4.93
N VAL A 35 3.88 -2.73 -3.64
CA VAL A 35 2.74 -2.88 -2.71
C VAL A 35 2.60 -1.61 -1.85
N ALA A 36 2.84 -0.45 -2.46
CA ALA A 36 2.76 0.83 -1.78
C ALA A 36 1.31 1.15 -1.38
N ARG A 37 1.14 1.71 -0.18
CA ARG A 37 -0.15 2.23 0.29
C ARG A 37 -0.27 3.72 -0.07
N PRO A 38 -1.49 4.23 -0.29
CA PRO A 38 -1.71 5.66 -0.41
C PRO A 38 -1.24 6.39 0.84
N GLU A 39 -0.74 7.60 0.64
CA GLU A 39 -0.35 8.47 1.75
C GLU A 39 -1.60 9.06 2.40
N ILE A 40 -1.66 9.08 3.74
CA ILE A 40 -2.69 9.83 4.46
C ILE A 40 -2.21 11.28 4.54
N VAL A 41 -2.90 12.17 3.85
CA VAL A 41 -2.61 13.61 3.83
C VAL A 41 -3.23 14.30 5.03
N GLU A 42 -4.47 13.93 5.35
CA GLU A 42 -5.24 14.54 6.41
C GLU A 42 -6.06 13.49 7.13
N GLU A 43 -6.11 13.59 8.46
CA GLU A 43 -7.02 12.82 9.31
C GLU A 43 -7.88 13.81 10.10
N GLN A 44 -9.19 13.73 9.94
CA GLN A 44 -10.15 14.49 10.74
C GLN A 44 -10.89 13.52 11.65
N ILE A 45 -10.87 13.81 12.96
CA ILE A 45 -11.54 13.00 13.98
C ILE A 45 -12.70 13.82 14.54
N SER A 46 -13.91 13.32 14.34
CA SER A 46 -15.15 13.89 14.87
C SER A 46 -15.30 13.60 16.38
N SER A 47 -16.15 14.36 17.06
CA SER A 47 -16.41 14.21 18.50
C SER A 47 -17.06 12.87 18.88
N ASP A 48 -17.72 12.21 17.93
CA ASP A 48 -18.29 10.86 18.07
C ASP A 48 -17.27 9.73 17.78
N GLY A 49 -16.03 10.08 17.43
CA GLY A 49 -14.97 9.14 17.08
C GLY A 49 -14.95 8.73 15.60
N THR A 50 -15.87 9.24 14.77
CA THR A 50 -15.82 9.06 13.31
C THR A 50 -14.54 9.67 12.75
N ARG A 51 -13.87 8.95 11.85
CA ARG A 51 -12.64 9.41 11.18
C ARG A 51 -12.89 9.62 9.70
N LYS A 52 -12.42 10.76 9.19
CA LYS A 52 -12.34 11.06 7.75
C LYS A 52 -10.88 11.14 7.36
N TRP A 53 -10.49 10.44 6.31
CA TRP A 53 -9.11 10.38 5.83
C TRP A 53 -9.03 10.91 4.41
N LEU A 54 -8.15 11.88 4.18
CA LEU A 54 -7.77 12.31 2.85
C LEU A 54 -6.56 11.50 2.40
N PHE A 55 -6.72 10.73 1.33
CA PHE A 55 -5.63 9.93 0.77
C PHE A 55 -5.07 10.57 -0.49
N ARG A 56 -3.74 10.58 -0.62
CA ARG A 56 -3.04 10.94 -1.85
C ARG A 56 -2.62 9.69 -2.59
N PHE A 57 -3.04 9.63 -3.84
CA PHE A 57 -2.63 8.59 -4.77
C PHE A 57 -1.49 9.08 -5.67
N PRO A 58 -0.58 8.17 -6.06
CA PRO A 58 0.40 8.49 -7.07
C PRO A 58 -0.28 8.90 -8.38
N PRO A 59 0.35 9.76 -9.18
CA PRO A 59 -0.20 10.20 -10.44
C PRO A 59 -0.46 9.02 -11.37
N ARG A 60 -1.67 8.91 -11.92
CA ARG A 60 -1.96 7.95 -13.00
C ARG A 60 -1.64 8.63 -14.33
N GLY A 61 -0.48 8.30 -14.92
CA GLY A 61 -0.03 8.88 -16.19
C GLY A 61 0.58 10.28 -16.05
N ALA A 62 0.39 11.17 -17.03
CA ALA A 62 0.93 12.54 -17.02
C ALA A 62 0.16 13.53 -16.11
N GLY A 63 -0.72 13.03 -15.24
CA GLY A 63 -1.54 13.85 -14.33
C GLY A 63 -0.82 14.18 -13.02
N ARG A 64 -1.36 15.14 -12.25
CA ARG A 64 -0.94 15.42 -10.87
C ARG A 64 -1.44 14.31 -9.93
N PRO A 65 -0.83 14.13 -8.74
CA PRO A 65 -1.39 13.30 -7.68
C PRO A 65 -2.85 13.66 -7.41
N VAL A 66 -3.70 12.66 -7.20
CA VAL A 66 -5.15 12.85 -6.96
C VAL A 66 -5.41 12.60 -5.48
N GLU A 67 -6.20 13.48 -4.87
CA GLU A 67 -6.63 13.39 -3.49
C GLU A 67 -8.09 12.87 -3.45
N ILE A 68 -8.36 11.91 -2.59
CA ILE A 68 -9.67 11.22 -2.46
C ILE A 68 -10.06 11.16 -0.98
N GLU A 69 -11.31 11.52 -0.67
CA GLU A 69 -11.93 11.51 0.67
C GLU A 69 -12.69 10.21 0.98
#